data_AF-A0A966ER40-F1
#
_entry.id   AF-A0A966ER40-F1
#
_cell.length_a   1.000
_cell.length_b   1.000
_cell.length_c   1.000
_cell.angle_alpha   90.00
_cell.angle_beta   90.00
_cell.angle_gamma   90.00
#
_symmetry.space_group_name_H-M   'P 1'
#
loop_
_entity.id
_entity.type
_entity.pdbx_description
1 polymer ?
#
loop_
_entity_poly.entity_id
_entity_poly.type
_entity_poly.pdbx_seq_one_letter_code
_entity_poly.pdbx_strand_id
1 'polypeptide(L)' 'LPETPKYIDVTADPGAVIRSLGPAPLEGIEEASKKYFEGLYQRSVGLASALASAADLVSEENAE' A
#
# COMPACT_ATOMS: atom_id res chain seq x y z
N LEU A 1 4.01 -13.31 -17.90
CA LEU A 1 3.46 -12.34 -16.92
C LEU A 1 3.57 -13.01 -15.55
N PRO A 2 3.92 -12.27 -14.48
CA PRO A 2 3.92 -12.85 -13.13
C PRO A 2 2.51 -13.35 -12.79
N GLU A 3 2.42 -14.51 -12.12
CA GLU A 3 1.14 -15.10 -11.76
C GLU A 3 0.40 -14.21 -10.76
N THR A 4 -0.85 -13.86 -11.07
CA THR A 4 -1.72 -13.13 -10.16
C THR A 4 -2.12 -14.04 -8.99
N PRO A 5 -1.93 -13.63 -7.73
CA PRO A 5 -2.27 -14.47 -6.58
C PRO A 5 -3.77 -14.79 -6.58
N LYS A 6 -4.09 -16.07 -6.35
CA LYS A 6 -5.44 -16.65 -6.48
C LYS A 6 -6.45 -16.24 -5.40
N TYR A 7 -5.99 -15.65 -4.28
CA TYR A 7 -6.84 -15.33 -3.14
C TYR A 7 -6.51 -13.93 -2.62
N ILE A 8 -7.49 -13.03 -2.74
CA ILE A 8 -7.51 -11.72 -2.09
C ILE A 8 -8.35 -11.89 -0.83
N ASP A 9 -7.76 -11.69 0.34
CA ASP A 9 -8.45 -11.81 1.62
C ASP A 9 -8.54 -10.43 2.28
N VAL A 10 -9.72 -10.05 2.76
CA VAL A 10 -9.96 -8.74 3.38
C VAL A 10 -9.54 -8.82 4.84
N THR A 11 -8.63 -7.94 5.25
CA THR A 11 -8.07 -7.94 6.60
C THR A 11 -8.07 -6.56 7.22
N ALA A 12 -8.32 -6.51 8.53
CA ALA A 12 -8.24 -5.30 9.34
C ALA A 12 -6.80 -4.97 9.78
N ASP A 13 -5.82 -5.85 9.54
CA ASP A 13 -4.41 -5.59 9.85
C ASP A 13 -3.77 -4.70 8.78
N PRO A 14 -3.43 -3.43 9.08
CA PRO A 14 -2.84 -2.51 8.11
C PRO A 14 -1.46 -2.98 7.62
N GLY A 15 -0.74 -3.78 8.40
CA GLY A 15 0.56 -4.34 8.01
C GLY A 15 0.47 -5.51 7.02
N ALA A 16 -0.72 -6.08 6.81
CA ALA A 16 -0.90 -7.24 5.94
C ALA A 16 -0.65 -6.91 4.46
N VAL A 17 -0.96 -5.69 4.02
CA VAL A 17 -0.67 -5.22 2.65
C VAL A 17 0.84 -5.23 2.38
N ILE A 18 1.64 -4.74 3.33
CA ILE A 18 3.10 -4.69 3.14
C ILE A 18 3.69 -6.09 3.02
N ARG A 19 3.19 -7.04 3.82
CA ARG A 19 3.67 -8.44 3.78
C ARG A 19 3.20 -9.20 2.54
N SER A 20 2.03 -8.87 1.98
CA SER A 20 1.50 -9.53 0.78
C SER A 20 2.22 -9.12 -0.51
N LEU A 21 2.91 -7.97 -0.51
CA LEU A 21 3.73 -7.51 -1.64
C LEU A 21 4.95 -8.42 -1.91
N GLY A 22 5.31 -9.29 -0.97
CA GLY A 22 6.45 -10.18 -1.10
C GLY A 22 7.80 -9.46 -0.96
N PRO A 23 8.92 -10.17 -1.18
CA PRO A 23 10.25 -9.57 -1.13
C PRO A 23 10.41 -8.49 -2.22
N ALA A 24 11.14 -7.43 -1.91
CA ALA A 24 11.40 -6.36 -2.87
C ALA A 24 12.07 -6.93 -4.14
N PRO A 25 11.60 -6.56 -5.35
CA PRO A 25 12.04 -7.18 -6.60
C PRO A 25 13.45 -6.74 -7.07
N LEU A 26 14.31 -6.26 -6.16
CA LEU A 26 15.64 -5.75 -6.46
C LEU A 26 16.68 -6.39 -5.53
N GLU A 27 17.32 -7.46 -6.01
CA GLU A 27 18.49 -8.03 -5.34
C GLU A 27 19.68 -7.06 -5.42
N GLY A 28 20.33 -6.79 -4.29
CA GLY A 28 21.61 -6.07 -4.24
C GLY A 28 21.56 -4.54 -4.16
N ILE A 29 20.38 -3.92 -4.06
CA ILE A 29 20.25 -2.46 -3.86
C ILE A 29 19.26 -2.19 -2.72
N GLU A 30 19.70 -2.40 -1.48
CA GLU A 30 18.89 -2.14 -0.27
C GLU A 30 18.33 -0.72 -0.23
N GLU A 31 19.07 0.24 -0.78
CA GLU A 31 18.71 1.66 -0.74
C GLU A 31 17.64 2.03 -1.78
N ALA A 32 17.68 1.42 -2.97
CA ALA A 32 16.63 1.58 -3.98
C ALA A 32 15.32 0.90 -3.56
N SER A 33 15.41 -0.20 -2.81
CA SER A 33 14.24 -0.91 -2.27
C SER A 33 13.44 -0.05 -1.29
N LYS A 34 14.11 0.71 -0.42
CA LYS A 34 13.44 1.66 0.49
C LYS A 34 12.72 2.78 -0.27
N LYS A 35 13.35 3.33 -1.31
CA LYS A 35 12.77 4.39 -2.13
C LYS A 35 11.60 3.91 -2.98
N TYR A 36 11.68 2.70 -3.50
CA TYR A 36 10.58 2.07 -4.21
C TYR A 36 9.37 1.84 -3.31
N PHE A 37 9.62 1.34 -2.09
CA PHE A 37 8.58 1.16 -1.07
C PHE A 37 7.90 2.48 -0.68
N GLU A 38 8.70 3.52 -0.42
CA GLU A 38 8.21 4.87 -0.10
C GLU A 38 7.29 5.41 -1.21
N GLY A 39 7.70 5.28 -2.48
CA GLY A 39 6.87 5.71 -3.62
C GLY A 39 5.56 4.93 -3.76
N LEU A 40 5.59 3.62 -3.59
CA LEU A 40 4.38 2.78 -3.61
C LEU A 40 3.43 3.11 -2.46
N TYR A 41 3.98 3.32 -1.26
CA TYR A 41 3.20 3.66 -0.08
C TYR A 41 2.48 5.00 -0.28
N GLN A 42 3.21 6.05 -0.68
CA GLN A 42 2.64 7.38 -0.93
C GLN A 42 1.53 7.34 -1.98
N ARG A 43 1.74 6.60 -3.09
CA ARG A 43 0.73 6.45 -4.13
C ARG A 43 -0.51 5.71 -3.66
N SER A 44 -0.33 4.67 -2.85
CA SER A 44 -1.42 3.86 -2.30
C SER A 44 -2.24 4.66 -1.29
N VAL A 45 -1.59 5.44 -0.42
CA VAL A 45 -2.25 6.36 0.51
C VAL A 45 -3.03 7.41 -0.25
N GLY A 46 -2.43 8.06 -1.25
CA GLY A 46 -3.13 9.06 -2.07
C GLY A 46 -4.39 8.50 -2.75
N LEU A 47 -4.32 7.27 -3.28
CA LEU A 47 -5.48 6.58 -3.85
C LEU A 47 -6.55 6.29 -2.79
N ALA A 48 -6.16 5.73 -1.65
CA ALA A 48 -7.08 5.38 -0.56
C ALA A 48 -7.78 6.63 -0.02
N SER A 49 -7.04 7.72 0.17
CA SER A 49 -7.60 9.01 0.58
C SER A 49 -8.58 9.54 -0.46
N ALA A 50 -8.23 9.52 -1.75
CA ALA A 50 -9.14 9.96 -2.81
C ALA A 50 -10.43 9.13 -2.85
N LEU A 51 -10.32 7.80 -2.66
CA LEU A 51 -11.46 6.89 -2.61
C LEU A 51 -12.33 7.17 -1.37
N ALA A 52 -11.72 7.36 -0.20
CA ALA A 52 -12.41 7.71 1.04
C ALA A 52 -13.12 9.07 0.92
N SER A 53 -12.49 10.08 0.33
CA SER A 53 -13.11 11.38 0.05
C SER A 53 -14.30 11.26 -0.90
N ALA A 54 -14.19 10.44 -1.95
CA ALA A 54 -15.29 10.22 -2.88
C ALA A 54 -16.49 9.47 -2.25
N ALA A 55 -16.22 8.67 -1.21
CA ALA A 55 -17.24 7.91 -0.48
C ALA A 55 -17.74 8.62 0.79
N ASP A 56 -17.31 9.85 1.06
CA ASP A 56 -17.62 10.61 2.28
C ASP A 56 -17.22 9.87 3.58
N LEU A 57 -16.14 9.08 3.51
CA LEU A 57 -15.61 8.26 4.61
C LEU A 57 -14.42 8.92 5.33
N VAL A 58 -14.14 10.20 5.03
CA VAL A 58 -13.07 10.94 5.72
C VAL A 58 -13.62 11.46 7.05
N SER A 59 -13.16 10.88 8.16
CA SER A 59 -13.53 11.35 9.49
C SER A 59 -12.78 12.66 9.81
N GLU A 60 -13.50 13.68 10.29
CA GLU A 60 -12.96 15.02 10.62
C GLU A 60 -11.91 15.03 11.76
N GLU A 61 -11.71 13.90 12.44
CA GLU A 61 -10.82 13.77 13.60
C GLU A 61 -9.30 13.89 13.28
N ASN A 62 -8.90 14.00 12.00
CA ASN A 62 -7.50 14.14 11.60
C ASN A 62 -7.14 15.54 11.03
N ALA A 63 -7.93 16.56 11.34
CA ALA A 63 -7.73 17.95 10.87
C ALA A 63 -7.18 18.90 11.97
N GLU A 64 -6.15 18.47 12.71
CA GLU A 64 -5.32 19.34 13.57
C GLU A 64 -3.87 19.42 13.09
#